data_AF-A0A8B6GXE0-F1
#
_entry.id   AF-A0A8B6GXE0-F1
#
_cell.length_a   1.000
_cell.length_b   1.000
_cell.length_c   1.000
_cell.angle_alpha   90.00
_cell.angle_beta   90.00
_cell.angle_gamma   90.00
#
_symmetry.space_group_name_H-M   'P 1'
#
loop_
_entity.id
_entity.type
_entity.pdbx_description
1 polymer ?
#
loop_
_entity_poly.entity_id
_entity_poly.type
_entity_poly.pdbx_seq_one_letter_code
_entity_poly.pdbx_strand_id
1 'polypeptide(L)'
;MDQFCCPVIVPRMRSKSTQGGGMVFLYKKHLEQKISVCEIIKDSIIVIKIDRSIFLKNDEDRYLVFVYIPPYKSVFYKQYDVNDLFEDLESVLENYSTKGISFICGDTNSRTSTYDDFIKEDNLPESLVDLTSYSADSQLSLREQNFELIRKFIVCSFTTFSDHAPLHFEFDSVQATTVNSRSAGIPENDVLTVIKWKDENKFEIREAFRVNYDQLNSCFENRDLSSDADIDTCVESFSDAVVAIAEPFCKVTTRHKSGHKNAKLNFDKPWFSDELKALRRNYIRAFECV
;
A
#
# COMPACT_ATOMS: atom_id res chain seq x y z
N MET A 1 4.78 7.77 16.33
CA MET A 1 5.39 7.27 15.08
C MET A 1 4.96 5.83 14.93
N ASP A 2 4.26 5.50 13.85
CA ASP A 2 3.89 4.12 13.55
C ASP A 2 5.19 3.31 13.33
N GLN A 3 5.46 2.33 14.19
CA GLN A 3 6.58 1.41 14.01
C GLN A 3 6.25 0.45 12.85
N PHE A 4 7.12 0.38 11.86
CA PHE A 4 7.09 -0.68 10.84
C PHE A 4 7.80 -1.91 11.36
N CYS A 5 7.23 -3.08 11.10
CA CYS A 5 7.91 -4.36 11.25
C CYS A 5 8.44 -4.82 9.89
N CYS A 6 9.56 -5.53 9.91
CA CYS A 6 10.17 -6.14 8.75
C CYS A 6 10.24 -7.64 9.00
N PRO A 7 9.18 -8.41 8.70
CA PRO A 7 9.16 -9.86 8.93
C PRO A 7 10.17 -10.58 8.03
N VAL A 8 10.37 -10.06 6.80
CA VAL A 8 10.99 -10.79 5.72
C VAL A 8 11.83 -9.85 4.88
N ILE A 9 13.13 -10.07 5.02
CA ILE A 9 14.13 -9.68 4.06
C ILE A 9 14.50 -10.99 3.37
N VAL A 10 14.31 -11.07 2.05
CA VAL A 10 14.84 -12.17 1.26
C VAL A 10 16.11 -11.67 0.58
N PRO A 11 17.27 -11.68 1.27
CA PRO A 11 18.53 -11.50 0.58
C PRO A 11 18.68 -12.64 -0.43
N ARG A 12 19.38 -12.40 -1.56
CA ARG A 12 19.69 -13.50 -2.49
C ARG A 12 20.46 -14.58 -1.73
N MET A 13 19.81 -15.70 -1.41
CA MET A 13 20.34 -16.78 -0.57
C MET A 13 21.55 -17.47 -1.19
N ARG A 14 21.75 -17.37 -2.52
CA ARG A 14 22.82 -18.07 -3.23
C ARG A 14 23.85 -17.17 -3.92
N SER A 15 23.70 -15.84 -3.89
CA SER A 15 24.57 -14.97 -4.69
C SER A 15 25.79 -14.52 -3.91
N LYS A 16 26.97 -14.69 -4.52
CA LYS A 16 28.23 -14.13 -4.02
C LYS A 16 28.42 -12.64 -4.40
N SER A 17 27.49 -12.08 -5.17
CA SER A 17 27.51 -10.67 -5.58
C SER A 17 26.98 -9.77 -4.47
N THR A 18 27.73 -8.72 -4.14
CA THR A 18 27.30 -7.64 -3.22
C THR A 18 26.37 -6.62 -3.91
N GLN A 19 26.05 -6.80 -5.19
CA GLN A 19 25.23 -5.89 -5.98
C GLN A 19 24.07 -6.59 -6.73
N GLY A 20 22.89 -5.98 -6.62
CA GLY A 20 21.65 -6.26 -7.37
C GLY A 20 20.70 -7.27 -6.71
N GLY A 21 19.39 -7.13 -6.98
CA GLY A 21 18.33 -8.10 -6.68
C GLY A 21 17.94 -8.26 -5.19
N GLY A 22 16.88 -9.02 -4.95
CA GLY A 22 16.30 -9.27 -3.62
C GLY A 22 15.05 -8.45 -3.36
N MET A 23 14.18 -8.97 -2.50
CA MET A 23 12.91 -8.34 -2.14
C MET A 23 12.83 -8.12 -0.64
N VAL A 24 12.24 -6.99 -0.27
CA VAL A 24 11.97 -6.64 1.11
C VAL A 24 10.48 -6.35 1.23
N PHE A 25 9.85 -7.00 2.20
CA PHE A 25 8.45 -6.77 2.53
C PHE A 25 8.34 -6.14 3.91
N LEU A 26 7.71 -4.98 3.97
CA LEU A 26 7.51 -4.18 5.19
C LEU A 26 6.03 -4.05 5.48
N TYR A 27 5.64 -4.19 6.73
CA TYR A 27 4.27 -3.94 7.18
C TYR A 27 4.23 -3.13 8.47
N LYS A 28 3.08 -2.54 8.78
CA LYS A 28 2.89 -1.82 10.05
C LYS A 28 2.76 -2.81 11.21
N LYS A 29 3.41 -2.54 12.35
CA LYS A 29 3.47 -3.47 13.51
C LYS A 29 2.12 -4.00 13.98
N HIS A 30 1.06 -3.19 13.92
CA HIS A 30 -0.28 -3.63 14.31
C HIS A 30 -0.88 -4.72 13.41
N LEU A 31 -0.29 -4.97 12.23
CA LEU A 31 -0.70 -6.03 11.30
C LEU A 31 0.08 -7.33 11.50
N GLU A 32 1.05 -7.38 12.42
CA GLU A 32 1.95 -8.52 12.62
C GLU A 32 1.22 -9.85 12.85
N GLN A 33 0.13 -9.85 13.61
CA GLN A 33 -0.66 -11.05 13.88
C GLN A 33 -1.59 -11.45 12.73
N LYS A 34 -1.70 -10.61 11.70
CA LYS A 34 -2.64 -10.75 10.58
C LYS A 34 -1.93 -10.95 9.25
N ILE A 35 -0.60 -10.99 9.27
CA ILE A 35 0.23 -11.17 8.10
C ILE A 35 1.14 -12.37 8.36
N SER A 36 1.18 -13.29 7.43
CA SER A 36 2.11 -14.42 7.48
C SER A 36 2.78 -14.64 6.14
N VAL A 37 4.02 -15.10 6.18
CA VAL A 37 4.79 -15.43 4.98
C VAL A 37 4.56 -16.91 4.73
N CYS A 38 3.92 -17.22 3.61
CA CYS A 38 3.56 -18.59 3.28
C CYS A 38 4.73 -19.31 2.61
N GLU A 39 5.36 -18.65 1.65
CA GLU A 39 6.34 -19.30 0.78
C GLU A 39 7.31 -18.28 0.20
N ILE A 40 8.55 -18.71 -0.01
CA ILE A 40 9.60 -17.95 -0.68
C ILE A 40 10.25 -18.89 -1.71
N ILE A 41 10.13 -18.56 -2.99
CA ILE A 41 10.66 -19.36 -4.09
C ILE A 41 11.83 -18.62 -4.72
N LYS A 42 13.02 -19.22 -4.59
CA LYS A 42 14.25 -18.84 -5.30
C LYS A 42 14.59 -17.35 -5.19
N ASP A 43 14.14 -16.68 -4.13
CA ASP A 43 14.27 -15.24 -3.86
C ASP A 43 13.62 -14.30 -4.88
N SER A 44 12.79 -14.85 -5.77
CA SER A 44 12.13 -14.17 -6.87
C SER A 44 10.62 -14.07 -6.66
N ILE A 45 10.04 -15.00 -5.91
CA ILE A 45 8.61 -15.01 -5.61
C ILE A 45 8.45 -15.11 -4.08
N ILE A 46 7.66 -14.22 -3.50
CA ILE A 46 7.27 -14.26 -2.08
C ILE A 46 5.76 -14.25 -2.01
N VAL A 47 5.20 -15.24 -1.32
CA VAL A 47 3.76 -15.32 -1.06
C VAL A 47 3.50 -14.87 0.38
N ILE A 48 2.73 -13.80 0.51
CA ILE A 48 2.28 -13.25 1.78
C ILE A 48 0.78 -13.48 1.91
N LYS A 49 0.35 -14.11 3.00
CA LYS A 49 -1.05 -14.17 3.39
C LYS A 49 -1.40 -12.96 4.25
N ILE A 50 -2.51 -12.33 3.92
CA ILE A 50 -3.20 -11.33 4.74
C ILE A 50 -4.51 -11.94 5.21
N ASP A 51 -4.70 -11.97 6.52
CA ASP A 51 -5.87 -12.56 7.17
C ASP A 51 -7.16 -11.84 6.77
N ARG A 52 -8.19 -12.64 6.46
CA ARG A 52 -9.52 -12.16 6.04
C ARG A 52 -10.13 -11.12 6.97
N SER A 53 -9.85 -11.20 8.28
CA SER A 53 -10.43 -10.27 9.28
C SER A 53 -9.99 -8.81 9.10
N ILE A 54 -9.00 -8.53 8.25
CA ILE A 54 -8.63 -7.17 7.87
C ILE A 54 -9.65 -6.55 6.91
N PHE A 55 -10.38 -7.32 6.10
CA PHE A 55 -11.11 -6.81 4.94
C PHE A 55 -12.62 -6.69 5.17
N LEU A 56 -13.22 -5.59 4.71
CA LEU A 56 -14.67 -5.36 4.81
C LEU A 56 -15.49 -6.27 3.90
N LYS A 57 -14.89 -6.62 2.74
CA LYS A 57 -15.54 -7.40 1.69
C LYS A 57 -14.87 -8.75 1.57
N ASN A 58 -15.74 -9.76 1.53
CA ASN A 58 -15.43 -11.18 1.33
C ASN A 58 -14.71 -11.82 2.53
N ASP A 59 -15.19 -12.98 2.99
CA ASP A 59 -14.66 -13.71 4.15
C ASP A 59 -13.54 -14.67 3.74
N GLU A 60 -12.65 -14.18 2.88
CA GLU A 60 -11.57 -14.96 2.29
C GLU A 60 -10.22 -14.31 2.60
N ASP A 61 -9.23 -15.17 2.85
CA ASP A 61 -7.86 -14.73 3.02
C ASP A 61 -7.34 -14.19 1.67
N ARG A 62 -6.47 -13.19 1.73
CA ARG A 62 -5.86 -12.60 0.53
C ARG A 62 -4.39 -12.95 0.47
N TYR A 63 -3.93 -13.36 -0.71
CA TYR A 63 -2.56 -13.76 -0.96
C TYR A 63 -1.90 -12.73 -1.88
N LEU A 64 -0.90 -12.01 -1.36
CA LEU A 64 -0.06 -11.14 -2.17
C LEU A 64 1.14 -11.95 -2.65
N VAL A 65 1.24 -12.14 -3.95
CA VAL A 65 2.34 -12.80 -4.64
C VAL A 65 3.27 -11.72 -5.17
N PHE A 66 4.32 -11.41 -4.41
CA PHE A 66 5.36 -10.49 -4.83
C PHE A 66 6.34 -11.19 -5.75
N VAL A 67 6.56 -10.61 -6.93
CA VAL A 67 7.35 -11.19 -8.00
C VAL A 67 8.43 -10.21 -8.45
N TYR A 68 9.66 -10.70 -8.57
CA TYR A 68 10.75 -10.02 -9.24
C TYR A 68 11.41 -10.97 -10.24
N ILE A 69 10.85 -11.07 -11.44
CA ILE A 69 11.44 -11.89 -12.51
C ILE A 69 12.66 -11.15 -13.04
N PRO A 70 13.88 -11.71 -12.95
CA PRO A 70 15.05 -11.01 -13.45
C PRO A 70 15.04 -10.92 -14.99
N PRO A 71 15.76 -9.96 -15.58
CA PRO A 71 15.94 -9.91 -17.04
C PRO A 71 16.51 -11.22 -17.60
N TYR A 72 16.13 -11.63 -18.81
CA TYR A 72 16.43 -12.97 -19.39
C TYR A 72 17.92 -13.40 -19.41
N LYS A 73 18.84 -12.43 -19.35
CA LYS A 73 20.29 -12.65 -19.32
C LYS A 73 20.90 -12.57 -17.92
N SER A 74 20.06 -12.48 -16.89
CA SER A 74 20.51 -12.38 -15.52
C SER A 74 21.28 -13.63 -15.11
N VAL A 75 22.39 -13.44 -14.40
CA VAL A 75 23.16 -14.52 -13.76
C VAL A 75 22.33 -15.32 -12.75
N PHE A 76 21.16 -14.78 -12.35
CA PHE A 76 20.20 -15.45 -11.49
C PHE A 76 19.80 -16.83 -12.02
N TYR A 77 19.43 -16.94 -13.30
CA TYR A 77 18.94 -18.20 -13.88
C TYR A 77 19.98 -19.32 -13.77
N LYS A 78 21.23 -18.99 -14.08
CA LYS A 78 22.37 -19.92 -13.91
C LYS A 78 22.62 -20.29 -12.45
N GLN A 79 22.40 -19.37 -11.51
CA GLN A 79 22.72 -19.57 -10.10
C GLN A 79 21.68 -20.44 -9.37
N TYR A 80 20.40 -20.31 -9.75
CA TYR A 80 19.32 -21.11 -9.19
C TYR A 80 19.00 -22.35 -10.04
N ASP A 81 19.70 -22.55 -11.16
CA ASP A 81 19.44 -23.61 -12.14
C ASP A 81 17.97 -23.59 -12.59
N VAL A 82 17.52 -22.41 -13.02
CA VAL A 82 16.12 -22.14 -13.38
C VAL A 82 16.04 -21.86 -14.86
N ASN A 83 15.21 -22.63 -15.55
CA ASN A 83 14.91 -22.40 -16.95
C ASN A 83 13.70 -21.48 -17.11
N ASP A 84 12.68 -21.64 -16.26
CA ASP A 84 11.47 -20.83 -16.30
C ASP A 84 10.96 -20.48 -14.90
N LEU A 85 10.79 -19.18 -14.63
CA LEU A 85 10.18 -18.67 -13.39
C LEU A 85 8.66 -18.51 -13.52
N PHE A 86 8.13 -18.49 -14.76
CA PHE A 86 6.70 -18.42 -15.00
C PHE A 86 6.03 -19.74 -14.61
N GLU A 87 6.65 -20.90 -14.87
CA GLU A 87 6.16 -22.20 -14.37
C GLU A 87 6.05 -22.23 -12.84
N ASP A 88 7.06 -21.71 -12.13
CA ASP A 88 7.01 -21.60 -10.67
C ASP A 88 5.85 -20.68 -10.23
N LEU A 89 5.67 -19.54 -10.93
CA LEU A 89 4.60 -18.59 -10.64
C LEU A 89 3.22 -19.19 -10.92
N GLU A 90 3.04 -19.91 -12.01
CA GLU A 90 1.80 -20.61 -12.35
C GLU A 90 1.45 -21.66 -11.30
N SER A 91 2.43 -22.46 -10.85
CA SER A 91 2.25 -23.44 -9.79
C SER A 91 1.84 -22.79 -8.46
N VAL A 92 2.44 -21.64 -8.12
CA VAL A 92 2.01 -20.84 -6.96
C VAL A 92 0.55 -20.42 -7.13
N LEU A 93 0.20 -19.83 -8.27
CA LEU A 93 -1.15 -19.33 -8.49
C LEU A 93 -2.19 -20.46 -8.44
N GLU A 94 -1.90 -21.62 -9.03
CA GLU A 94 -2.76 -22.80 -8.94
C GLU A 94 -2.96 -23.22 -7.47
N ASN A 95 -1.87 -23.32 -6.70
CA ASN A 95 -1.91 -23.74 -5.31
C ASN A 95 -2.68 -22.77 -4.38
N TYR A 96 -2.59 -21.46 -4.63
CA TYR A 96 -3.26 -20.44 -3.81
C TYR A 96 -4.65 -20.04 -4.33
N SER A 97 -4.98 -20.35 -5.59
CA SER A 97 -6.33 -20.11 -6.15
C SER A 97 -7.44 -20.82 -5.39
N THR A 98 -7.13 -21.97 -4.78
CA THR A 98 -8.09 -22.76 -4.00
C THR A 98 -8.17 -22.36 -2.52
N LYS A 99 -7.28 -21.47 -2.06
CA LYS A 99 -7.14 -21.09 -0.64
C LYS A 99 -7.70 -19.70 -0.33
N GLY A 100 -7.87 -18.88 -1.36
CA GLY A 100 -8.39 -17.53 -1.26
C GLY A 100 -8.00 -16.69 -2.47
N ILE A 101 -8.08 -15.37 -2.32
CA ILE A 101 -7.94 -14.45 -3.44
C ILE A 101 -6.48 -14.05 -3.60
N SER A 102 -5.90 -14.31 -4.78
CA SER A 102 -4.50 -14.02 -5.07
C SER A 102 -4.34 -12.74 -5.89
N PHE A 103 -3.40 -11.89 -5.51
CA PHE A 103 -2.97 -10.69 -6.24
C PHE A 103 -1.49 -10.81 -6.57
N ILE A 104 -1.14 -10.58 -7.84
CA ILE A 104 0.26 -10.58 -8.29
C ILE A 104 0.75 -9.14 -8.33
N CYS A 105 1.90 -8.89 -7.69
CA CYS A 105 2.50 -7.57 -7.60
C CYS A 105 4.01 -7.66 -7.85
N GLY A 106 4.60 -6.65 -8.46
CA GLY A 106 6.06 -6.52 -8.57
C GLY A 106 6.52 -6.30 -10.00
N ASP A 107 7.80 -6.60 -10.25
CA ASP A 107 8.44 -6.39 -11.54
C ASP A 107 8.64 -7.74 -12.23
N THR A 108 7.78 -8.01 -13.21
CA THR A 108 7.83 -9.23 -14.01
C THR A 108 8.91 -9.15 -15.09
N ASN A 109 9.57 -8.01 -15.29
CA ASN A 109 10.45 -7.72 -16.44
C ASN A 109 9.90 -8.24 -17.78
N SER A 110 8.57 -8.36 -17.87
CA SER A 110 7.87 -8.87 -19.05
C SER A 110 7.71 -7.71 -20.02
N ARG A 111 8.82 -7.26 -20.60
CA ARG A 111 8.76 -6.33 -21.73
C ARG A 111 8.17 -7.07 -22.92
N THR A 112 6.99 -6.67 -23.34
CA THR A 112 6.47 -6.91 -24.70
C THR A 112 7.15 -6.00 -25.73
N SER A 113 8.22 -5.27 -25.40
CA SER A 113 8.65 -4.02 -26.08
C SER A 113 9.18 -4.10 -27.51
N THR A 114 9.01 -5.22 -28.22
CA THR A 114 9.21 -5.26 -29.69
C THR A 114 7.90 -5.40 -30.46
N TYR A 115 6.81 -5.72 -29.78
CA TYR A 115 5.51 -5.95 -30.37
C TYR A 115 4.46 -5.24 -29.52
N ASP A 116 3.37 -4.83 -30.16
CA ASP A 116 2.26 -4.26 -29.41
C ASP A 116 1.74 -5.31 -28.41
N ASP A 117 1.33 -4.86 -27.23
CA ASP A 117 0.70 -5.67 -26.17
C ASP A 117 -0.76 -6.06 -26.50
N PHE A 118 -1.15 -5.82 -27.75
CA PHE A 118 -2.40 -6.21 -28.38
C PHE A 118 -2.10 -6.69 -29.80
N ILE A 119 -2.92 -7.58 -30.34
CA ILE A 119 -2.83 -7.99 -31.73
C ILE A 119 -3.34 -6.83 -32.60
N LYS A 120 -2.43 -6.10 -33.26
CA LYS A 120 -2.80 -5.19 -34.35
C LYS A 120 -3.34 -6.05 -35.48
N GLU A 121 -4.62 -5.88 -35.80
CA GLU A 121 -5.34 -6.66 -36.81
C GLU A 121 -5.70 -8.10 -36.39
N ASP A 122 -6.37 -8.26 -35.23
CA ASP A 122 -7.12 -9.49 -34.89
C ASP A 122 -8.37 -9.70 -35.79
N ASN A 123 -8.40 -9.04 -36.95
CA ASN A 123 -9.29 -9.37 -38.04
C ASN A 123 -8.51 -10.27 -38.98
N LEU A 124 -8.52 -11.58 -38.72
CA LEU A 124 -8.06 -12.55 -39.71
C LEU A 124 -8.79 -12.24 -41.03
N PRO A 125 -8.09 -11.86 -42.11
CA PRO A 125 -8.73 -11.80 -43.41
C PRO A 125 -9.20 -13.22 -43.73
N GLU A 126 -10.50 -13.38 -43.96
CA GLU A 126 -11.21 -14.65 -44.23
C GLU A 126 -10.49 -15.55 -45.25
N SER A 127 -9.62 -14.97 -46.09
CA SER A 127 -8.89 -15.64 -47.15
C SER A 127 -7.53 -16.25 -46.78
N LEU A 128 -6.95 -15.97 -45.61
CA LEU A 128 -5.58 -16.43 -45.24
C LEU A 128 -5.55 -17.64 -44.29
N VAL A 129 -6.71 -18.12 -43.85
CA VAL A 129 -6.81 -19.33 -43.03
C VAL A 129 -7.35 -20.44 -43.91
N ASP A 130 -6.57 -21.51 -44.09
CA ASP A 130 -7.15 -22.81 -44.43
C ASP A 130 -8.02 -23.23 -43.23
N LEU A 131 -9.28 -22.78 -43.27
CA LEU A 131 -10.30 -22.98 -42.22
C LEU A 131 -10.57 -24.46 -41.94
N THR A 132 -10.01 -25.38 -42.74
CA THR A 132 -10.15 -26.82 -42.52
C THR A 132 -9.21 -27.38 -41.44
N SER A 133 -8.10 -26.68 -41.13
CA SER A 133 -7.15 -27.10 -40.09
C SER A 133 -7.06 -26.14 -38.91
N TYR A 134 -7.61 -24.93 -39.01
CA TYR A 134 -7.64 -23.98 -37.89
C TYR A 134 -8.72 -24.35 -36.89
N SER A 135 -8.33 -25.01 -35.81
CA SER A 135 -9.10 -25.00 -34.57
C SER A 135 -8.79 -23.69 -33.87
N ALA A 136 -9.78 -22.79 -33.75
CA ALA A 136 -9.67 -21.70 -32.79
C ALA A 136 -9.34 -22.30 -31.42
N ASP A 137 -8.46 -21.64 -30.66
CA ASP A 137 -8.28 -22.01 -29.26
C ASP A 137 -9.62 -21.96 -28.55
N SER A 138 -9.84 -22.87 -27.61
CA SER A 138 -11.00 -22.81 -26.74
C SER A 138 -11.08 -21.40 -26.16
N GLN A 139 -12.23 -20.75 -26.31
CA GLN A 139 -12.48 -19.44 -25.71
C GLN A 139 -12.04 -19.52 -24.24
N LEU A 140 -11.01 -18.76 -23.88
CA LEU A 140 -10.54 -18.72 -22.51
C LEU A 140 -11.75 -18.38 -21.65
N SER A 141 -11.98 -19.18 -20.61
CA SER A 141 -13.05 -18.90 -19.66
C SER A 141 -12.89 -17.46 -19.18
N LEU A 142 -14.01 -16.76 -19.00
CA LEU A 142 -14.01 -15.43 -18.44
C LEU A 142 -13.28 -15.53 -17.09
N ARG A 143 -12.04 -15.06 -17.02
CA ARG A 143 -11.28 -15.08 -15.78
C ARG A 143 -12.03 -14.16 -14.83
N GLU A 144 -12.47 -14.69 -13.69
CA GLU A 144 -12.97 -13.84 -12.62
C GLU A 144 -11.84 -12.90 -12.20
N GLN A 145 -12.00 -11.62 -12.52
CA GLN A 145 -11.03 -10.60 -12.15
C GLN A 145 -11.53 -9.93 -10.89
N ASN A 146 -10.79 -10.07 -9.79
CA ASN A 146 -11.16 -9.51 -8.49
C ASN A 146 -10.81 -8.01 -8.35
N PHE A 147 -10.91 -7.24 -9.44
CA PHE A 147 -10.55 -5.82 -9.46
C PHE A 147 -11.51 -4.97 -8.62
N GLU A 148 -12.76 -5.41 -8.44
CA GLU A 148 -13.77 -4.79 -7.58
C GLU A 148 -13.40 -4.78 -6.10
N LEU A 149 -12.42 -5.59 -5.68
CA LEU A 149 -11.88 -5.58 -4.33
C LEU A 149 -10.86 -4.45 -4.11
N ILE A 150 -10.31 -3.89 -5.19
CA ILE A 150 -9.36 -2.79 -5.16
C ILE A 150 -10.16 -1.49 -5.22
N ARG A 151 -10.21 -0.77 -4.08
CA ARG A 151 -10.89 0.54 -4.00
C ARG A 151 -10.17 1.60 -4.82
N LYS A 152 -8.84 1.53 -4.87
CA LYS A 152 -8.02 2.54 -5.52
C LYS A 152 -6.75 1.93 -6.06
N PHE A 153 -6.38 2.33 -7.27
CA PHE A 153 -5.11 2.01 -7.91
C PHE A 153 -4.45 3.30 -8.40
N ILE A 154 -3.19 3.52 -8.04
CA ILE A 154 -2.44 4.72 -8.43
C ILE A 154 -1.05 4.30 -8.90
N VAL A 155 -0.66 4.85 -10.05
CA VAL A 155 0.74 4.89 -10.47
C VAL A 155 1.34 6.17 -9.90
N CYS A 156 2.25 6.04 -8.94
CA CYS A 156 2.88 7.19 -8.30
C CYS A 156 3.89 7.85 -9.25
N SER A 157 4.26 9.11 -8.96
CA SER A 157 5.34 9.78 -9.70
C SER A 157 6.69 9.07 -9.50
N PHE A 158 7.55 9.16 -10.51
CA PHE A 158 8.95 8.73 -10.40
C PHE A 158 9.63 9.42 -9.22
N THR A 159 10.58 8.70 -8.63
CA THR A 159 11.42 9.22 -7.55
C THR A 159 12.87 9.26 -8.00
N THR A 160 13.71 10.02 -7.33
CA THR A 160 15.16 10.04 -7.62
C THR A 160 15.89 8.76 -7.20
N PHE A 161 15.19 7.80 -6.59
CA PHE A 161 15.79 6.61 -5.99
C PHE A 161 15.57 5.34 -6.82
N SER A 162 14.72 5.37 -7.85
CA SER A 162 14.45 4.25 -8.75
C SER A 162 13.99 4.76 -10.11
N ASP A 163 14.35 4.02 -11.15
CA ASP A 163 13.84 4.14 -12.52
C ASP A 163 12.44 3.54 -12.71
N HIS A 164 11.89 2.90 -11.67
CA HIS A 164 10.50 2.43 -11.63
C HIS A 164 9.61 3.39 -10.82
N ALA A 165 8.37 3.56 -11.26
CA ALA A 165 7.33 4.24 -10.52
C ALA A 165 6.68 3.29 -9.50
N PRO A 166 6.48 3.69 -8.23
CA PRO A 166 5.74 2.88 -7.27
C PRO A 166 4.28 2.70 -7.69
N LEU A 167 3.72 1.51 -7.41
CA LEU A 167 2.30 1.24 -7.52
C LEU A 167 1.65 1.27 -6.14
N HIS A 168 0.47 1.86 -6.03
CA HIS A 168 -0.31 1.94 -4.79
C HIS A 168 -1.70 1.35 -5.00
N PHE A 169 -2.07 0.42 -4.13
CA PHE A 169 -3.38 -0.22 -4.08
C PHE A 169 -4.02 0.06 -2.72
N GLU A 170 -5.30 0.40 -2.69
CA GLU A 170 -6.10 0.50 -1.46
C GLU A 170 -7.20 -0.56 -1.47
N PHE A 171 -7.38 -1.22 -0.33
CA PHE A 171 -8.45 -2.19 -0.10
C PHE A 171 -9.36 -1.69 1.02
N ASP A 172 -10.65 -1.99 0.92
CA ASP A 172 -11.60 -1.73 2.01
C ASP A 172 -11.28 -2.62 3.21
N SER A 173 -10.94 -2.00 4.35
CA SER A 173 -10.56 -2.70 5.58
C SER A 173 -11.56 -2.45 6.70
N VAL A 174 -11.77 -3.48 7.55
CA VAL A 174 -12.67 -3.45 8.71
C VAL A 174 -12.22 -2.45 9.77
N GLN A 175 -11.02 -1.84 9.65
CA GLN A 175 -10.34 -1.13 10.73
C GLN A 175 -11.31 -0.43 11.69
N ALA A 176 -11.27 -0.94 12.93
CA ALA A 176 -12.04 -0.49 14.07
C ALA A 176 -12.24 1.02 14.03
N THR A 177 -13.50 1.45 13.99
CA THR A 177 -13.98 2.81 14.17
C THR A 177 -12.96 3.72 14.85
N THR A 178 -12.05 4.26 14.04
CA THR A 178 -11.27 5.44 14.37
C THR A 178 -11.52 6.38 13.21
N VAL A 179 -12.52 7.20 13.46
CA VAL A 179 -12.93 8.38 12.71
C VAL A 179 -11.70 9.08 12.13
N ASN A 180 -11.59 9.12 10.81
CA ASN A 180 -11.25 10.30 10.01
C ASN A 180 -10.91 9.91 8.58
N SER A 181 -11.78 10.27 7.64
CA SER A 181 -11.48 11.31 6.62
C SER A 181 -12.54 11.27 5.52
N ARG A 182 -13.44 12.26 5.53
CA ARG A 182 -14.21 12.67 4.36
C ARG A 182 -13.26 13.35 3.37
N SER A 183 -13.27 12.91 2.12
CA SER A 183 -12.79 13.68 0.97
C SER A 183 -13.92 14.59 0.50
N ALA A 184 -13.84 15.88 0.81
CA ALA A 184 -14.63 16.93 0.16
C ALA A 184 -13.66 17.89 -0.55
N GLY A 185 -14.04 18.35 -1.74
CA GLY A 185 -13.21 19.10 -2.66
C GLY A 185 -12.57 20.35 -2.05
N ILE A 186 -11.32 20.60 -2.44
CA ILE A 186 -10.56 21.79 -2.06
C ILE A 186 -10.86 22.90 -3.09
N PRO A 187 -11.35 24.08 -2.68
CA PRO A 187 -11.17 25.29 -3.45
C PRO A 187 -9.73 25.80 -3.27
N GLU A 188 -9.11 26.22 -4.38
CA GLU A 188 -7.81 26.89 -4.41
C GLU A 188 -7.78 28.09 -3.47
N ASN A 189 -7.15 27.93 -2.30
CA ASN A 189 -6.34 28.96 -1.64
C ASN A 189 -5.45 28.29 -0.59
N ASP A 190 -4.17 28.23 -0.92
CA ASP A 190 -3.16 27.31 -0.41
C ASP A 190 -2.52 27.83 0.90
N VAL A 191 -3.34 27.99 1.96
CA VAL A 191 -2.87 28.28 3.33
C VAL A 191 -3.01 27.02 4.16
N LEU A 192 -1.88 26.36 4.45
CA LEU A 192 -1.87 25.16 5.27
C LEU A 192 -1.79 25.56 6.75
N THR A 193 -2.91 25.49 7.44
CA THR A 193 -2.99 25.69 8.89
C THR A 193 -2.63 24.40 9.60
N VAL A 194 -1.48 24.38 10.29
CA VAL A 194 -1.08 23.25 11.13
C VAL A 194 -1.44 23.57 12.58
N ILE A 195 -2.36 22.80 13.15
CA ILE A 195 -2.73 22.88 14.56
C ILE A 195 -1.97 21.79 15.30
N LYS A 196 -1.14 22.16 16.29
CA LYS A 196 -0.41 21.21 17.14
C LYS A 196 -0.79 21.41 18.61
N TRP A 197 -1.12 20.32 19.29
CA TRP A 197 -1.29 20.30 20.75
C TRP A 197 -0.01 20.72 21.46
N LYS A 198 -0.15 21.50 22.53
CA LYS A 198 0.92 21.75 23.50
C LYS A 198 0.86 20.63 24.53
N ASP A 199 1.85 19.72 24.51
CA ASP A 199 1.88 18.56 25.40
C ASP A 199 1.89 18.97 26.89
N GLU A 200 2.45 20.15 27.18
CA GLU A 200 2.44 20.78 28.49
C GLU A 200 1.05 21.14 29.01
N ASN A 201 0.04 21.27 28.15
CA ASN A 201 -1.33 21.68 28.51
C ASN A 201 -2.32 20.51 28.58
N LYS A 202 -1.82 19.27 28.65
CA LYS A 202 -2.65 18.05 28.57
C LYS A 202 -3.62 17.91 29.75
N PHE A 203 -3.30 18.46 30.91
CA PHE A 203 -4.18 18.42 32.07
C PHE A 203 -5.30 19.47 31.96
N GLU A 204 -4.92 20.69 31.59
CA GLU A 204 -5.78 21.86 31.46
C GLU A 204 -6.83 21.67 30.37
N ILE A 205 -6.45 21.05 29.24
CA ILE A 205 -7.39 20.73 28.18
C ILE A 205 -8.43 19.70 28.66
N ARG A 206 -8.01 18.68 29.41
CA ARG A 206 -8.92 17.65 29.94
C ARG A 206 -9.93 18.27 30.90
N GLU A 207 -9.49 19.18 31.77
CA GLU A 207 -10.39 19.93 32.65
C GLU A 207 -11.30 20.88 31.86
N ALA A 208 -10.81 21.52 30.79
CA ALA A 208 -11.64 22.35 29.92
C ALA A 208 -12.77 21.55 29.24
N PHE A 209 -12.49 20.33 28.76
CA PHE A 209 -13.52 19.43 28.24
C PHE A 209 -14.51 18.99 29.32
N ARG A 210 -14.03 18.76 30.55
CA ARG A 210 -14.87 18.38 31.68
C ARG A 210 -15.84 19.50 32.07
N VAL A 211 -15.37 20.73 32.13
CA VAL A 211 -16.18 21.91 32.49
C VAL A 211 -17.22 22.22 31.41
N ASN A 212 -16.91 21.95 30.14
CA ASN A 212 -17.81 22.20 29.01
C ASN A 212 -18.56 20.94 28.55
N TYR A 213 -18.67 19.92 29.41
CA TYR A 213 -19.33 18.65 29.08
C TYR A 213 -20.80 18.84 28.69
N ASP A 214 -21.53 19.69 29.42
CA ASP A 214 -22.95 19.95 29.14
C ASP A 214 -23.14 20.64 27.78
N GLN A 215 -22.22 21.55 27.41
CA GLN A 215 -22.23 22.18 26.08
C GLN A 215 -22.03 21.13 24.97
N LEU A 216 -21.10 20.20 25.15
CA LEU A 216 -20.83 19.14 24.18
C LEU A 216 -22.01 18.17 24.06
N ASN A 217 -22.68 17.85 25.17
CA ASN A 217 -23.88 17.01 25.15
C ASN A 217 -25.07 17.72 24.50
N SER A 218 -25.22 19.02 24.70
CA SER A 218 -26.28 19.81 24.07
C SER A 218 -26.21 19.80 22.53
N CYS A 219 -25.05 19.47 21.95
CA CYS A 219 -24.93 19.27 20.50
C CYS A 219 -25.78 18.09 20.00
N PHE A 220 -26.09 17.12 20.85
CA PHE A 220 -26.82 15.89 20.53
C PHE A 220 -28.26 15.89 21.06
N GLU A 221 -28.56 16.69 22.08
CA GLU A 221 -29.88 16.71 22.72
C GLU A 221 -30.96 17.30 21.80
N ASN A 222 -32.12 16.63 21.75
CA ASN A 222 -33.31 17.05 21.01
C ASN A 222 -33.13 17.22 19.49
N ARG A 223 -32.11 16.60 18.88
CA ARG A 223 -31.95 16.57 17.42
C ARG A 223 -32.57 15.32 16.83
N ASP A 224 -33.36 15.52 15.78
CA ASP A 224 -33.85 14.43 14.94
C ASP A 224 -32.72 14.01 13.99
N LEU A 225 -32.08 12.88 14.26
CA LEU A 225 -30.97 12.36 13.45
C LEU A 225 -31.46 11.46 12.30
N SER A 226 -32.69 11.68 11.83
CA SER A 226 -33.31 10.89 10.76
C SER A 226 -32.85 11.31 9.36
N SER A 227 -32.22 12.48 9.21
CA SER A 227 -31.69 12.95 7.93
C SER A 227 -30.17 13.19 7.97
N ASP A 228 -29.51 12.99 6.83
CA ASP A 228 -28.08 13.26 6.66
C ASP A 228 -27.74 14.73 6.95
N ALA A 229 -28.65 15.66 6.65
CA ALA A 229 -28.47 17.09 6.91
C ALA A 229 -28.46 17.41 8.41
N ASP A 230 -29.30 16.73 9.20
CA ASP A 230 -29.34 16.91 10.65
C ASP A 230 -28.10 16.29 11.33
N ILE A 231 -27.63 15.16 10.79
CA ILE A 231 -26.37 14.53 11.21
C ILE A 231 -25.19 15.47 10.91
N ASP A 232 -25.12 16.05 9.72
CA ASP A 232 -24.07 17.00 9.36
C ASP A 232 -24.10 18.23 10.27
N THR A 233 -25.28 18.80 10.52
CA THR A 233 -25.43 19.95 11.43
C THR A 233 -25.02 19.60 12.87
N CYS A 234 -25.31 18.38 13.32
CA CYS A 234 -24.89 17.88 14.64
C CYS A 234 -23.36 17.76 14.72
N VAL A 235 -22.74 17.17 13.71
CA VAL A 235 -21.28 17.00 13.61
C VAL A 235 -20.56 18.34 13.54
N GLU A 236 -21.06 19.30 12.77
CA GLU A 236 -20.53 20.67 12.71
C GLU A 236 -20.61 21.35 14.06
N SER A 237 -21.79 21.33 14.70
CA SER A 237 -22.01 21.95 16.02
C SER A 237 -21.07 21.37 17.08
N PHE A 238 -20.86 20.05 17.07
CA PHE A 238 -19.94 19.39 18.00
C PHE A 238 -18.48 19.73 17.68
N SER A 239 -18.10 19.75 16.41
CA SER A 239 -16.74 20.09 15.97
C SER A 239 -16.37 21.51 16.36
N ASP A 240 -17.28 22.47 16.17
CA ASP A 240 -17.09 23.86 16.56
C ASP A 240 -16.94 24.01 18.07
N ALA A 241 -17.74 23.30 18.87
CA ALA A 241 -17.60 23.30 20.33
C ALA A 241 -16.24 22.71 20.77
N VAL A 242 -15.83 21.59 20.17
CA VAL A 242 -14.52 20.97 20.44
C VAL A 242 -13.38 21.92 20.08
N VAL A 243 -13.44 22.58 18.92
CA VAL A 243 -12.43 23.55 18.48
C VAL A 243 -12.38 24.74 19.43
N ALA A 244 -13.53 25.32 19.80
CA ALA A 244 -13.59 26.46 20.72
C ALA A 244 -12.98 26.13 22.11
N ILE A 245 -13.21 24.91 22.62
CA ILE A 245 -12.62 24.43 23.89
C ILE A 245 -11.11 24.19 23.73
N ALA A 246 -10.69 23.62 22.60
CA ALA A 246 -9.32 23.17 22.35
C ALA A 246 -8.37 24.29 21.90
N GLU A 247 -8.86 25.29 21.18
CA GLU A 247 -8.08 26.34 20.51
C GLU A 247 -7.09 27.06 21.45
N PRO A 248 -7.46 27.45 22.69
CA PRO A 248 -6.53 28.11 23.62
C PRO A 248 -5.29 27.27 23.96
N PHE A 249 -5.42 25.94 23.86
CA PHE A 249 -4.37 24.97 24.20
C PHE A 249 -3.56 24.52 22.99
N CYS A 250 -3.95 24.95 21.79
CA CYS A 250 -3.29 24.63 20.55
C CYS A 250 -2.24 25.70 20.17
N LYS A 251 -1.23 25.26 19.43
CA LYS A 251 -0.34 26.14 18.67
C LYS A 251 -0.78 26.10 17.21
N VAL A 252 -1.44 27.16 16.76
CA VAL A 252 -1.77 27.35 15.34
C VAL A 252 -0.54 27.91 14.64
N THR A 253 -0.03 27.17 13.65
CA THR A 253 1.06 27.64 12.79
C THR A 253 0.55 27.72 11.36
N THR A 254 0.35 28.92 10.87
CA THR A 254 0.05 29.18 9.45
C THR A 254 1.35 29.22 8.67
N ARG A 255 1.52 28.29 7.72
CA ARG A 255 2.65 28.31 6.80
C ARG A 255 2.19 28.81 5.43
N HIS A 256 2.71 29.96 5.03
CA HIS A 256 2.71 30.34 3.63
C HIS A 256 3.77 29.51 2.90
N LYS A 257 3.40 28.87 1.78
CA LYS A 257 4.38 28.21 0.90
C LYS A 257 5.30 29.29 0.31
N SER A 258 6.47 29.50 0.92
CA SER A 258 7.55 30.25 0.28
C SER A 258 8.26 29.33 -0.70
N GLY A 259 8.45 29.80 -1.93
CA GLY A 259 9.09 29.06 -3.01
C GLY A 259 10.43 28.47 -2.57
N HIS A 260 10.58 27.17 -2.77
CA HIS A 260 11.77 26.41 -2.36
C HIS A 260 13.03 26.94 -3.08
N LYS A 261 13.88 27.66 -2.34
CA LYS A 261 15.32 27.70 -2.63
C LYS A 261 15.97 26.48 -1.99
N ASN A 262 16.72 25.75 -2.82
CA ASN A 262 17.51 24.58 -2.46
C ASN A 262 18.47 24.90 -1.29
N ALA A 263 18.10 24.47 -0.09
CA ALA A 263 19.03 24.31 1.01
C ALA A 263 19.14 22.81 1.31
N LYS A 264 20.35 22.26 1.12
CA LYS A 264 20.73 20.93 1.62
C LYS A 264 20.48 20.90 3.13
N LEU A 265 19.35 20.35 3.54
CA LEU A 265 19.12 19.96 4.92
C LEU A 265 19.05 18.43 4.92
N ASN A 266 20.05 17.82 5.55
CA ASN A 266 19.98 16.45 6.05
C ASN A 266 18.88 16.41 7.13
N PHE A 267 17.62 16.40 6.70
CA PHE A 267 16.56 15.90 7.56
C PHE A 267 16.51 14.40 7.36
N ASP A 268 16.89 13.67 8.40
CA ASP A 268 16.49 12.28 8.55
C ASP A 268 15.00 12.20 8.28
N LYS A 269 14.62 11.35 7.30
CA LYS A 269 13.22 11.17 6.95
C LYS A 269 12.50 10.66 8.21
N PRO A 270 11.38 11.25 8.65
CA PRO A 270 10.75 10.93 9.93
C PRO A 270 10.22 9.49 10.04
N TRP A 271 10.16 8.77 8.91
CA TRP A 271 9.77 7.36 8.82
C TRP A 271 10.97 6.40 8.83
N PHE A 272 12.21 6.89 8.81
CA PHE A 272 13.43 6.09 8.83
C PHE A 272 14.04 6.11 10.24
N SER A 273 13.38 5.38 11.15
CA SER A 273 13.74 5.35 12.57
C SER A 273 15.16 4.82 12.80
N ASP A 274 15.74 5.13 13.96
CA ASP A 274 17.05 4.59 14.34
C ASP A 274 17.06 3.06 14.47
N GLU A 275 15.89 2.47 14.74
CA GLU A 275 15.65 1.02 14.70
C GLU A 275 15.72 0.48 13.27
N LEU A 276 15.09 1.12 12.28
CA LEU A 276 15.22 0.74 10.87
C LEU A 276 16.64 0.95 10.35
N LYS A 277 17.34 2.00 10.80
CA LYS A 277 18.77 2.17 10.53
C LYS A 277 19.60 1.05 11.17
N ALA A 278 19.24 0.60 12.37
CA ALA A 278 19.90 -0.51 13.06
C ALA A 278 19.66 -1.84 12.35
N LEU A 279 18.42 -2.14 11.93
CA LEU A 279 18.09 -3.30 11.12
C LEU A 279 18.80 -3.28 9.78
N ARG A 280 18.87 -2.12 9.11
CA ARG A 280 19.67 -1.95 7.90
C ARG A 280 21.15 -2.17 8.14
N ARG A 281 21.71 -1.67 9.27
CA ARG A 281 23.10 -1.94 9.66
C ARG A 281 23.34 -3.41 9.96
N ASN A 282 22.39 -4.09 10.62
CA ASN A 282 22.47 -5.52 10.90
C ASN A 282 22.38 -6.34 9.63
N TYR A 283 21.51 -5.96 8.68
CA TYR A 283 21.48 -6.49 7.33
C TYR A 283 22.84 -6.31 6.66
N ILE A 284 23.39 -5.09 6.61
CA ILE A 284 24.73 -4.84 6.02
C ILE A 284 25.83 -5.66 6.72
N ARG A 285 25.82 -5.78 8.05
CA ARG A 285 26.81 -6.57 8.81
C ARG A 285 26.68 -8.07 8.58
N ALA A 286 25.45 -8.59 8.52
CA ALA A 286 25.21 -9.99 8.17
C ALA A 286 25.72 -10.31 6.75
N PHE A 287 25.78 -9.30 5.88
CA PHE A 287 26.41 -9.37 4.57
C PHE A 287 27.95 -9.28 4.59
N GLU A 288 28.56 -8.68 5.61
CA GLU A 288 30.02 -8.50 5.73
C GLU A 288 30.73 -9.67 6.45
N CYS A 289 29.99 -10.59 7.08
CA CYS A 289 30.54 -11.73 7.83
C CYS A 289 30.51 -13.08 7.07
N VAL A 290 30.37 -13.08 5.74
CA VAL A 290 30.40 -14.28 4.88
C VAL A 290 31.50 -14.18 3.83
#